data_AF-A0A239XVV0-F1
#
_entry.id   AF-A0A239XVV0-F1
#
_cell.length_a   1.000
_cell.length_b   1.000
_cell.length_c   1.000
_cell.angle_alpha   90.00
_cell.angle_beta   90.00
_cell.angle_gamma   90.00
#
_symmetry.space_group_name_H-M   'P 1'
#
loop_
_entity.id
_entity.type
_entity.pdbx_description
1 polymer ?
#
loop_
_entity_poly.entity_id
_entity_poly.type
_entity_poly.pdbx_seq_one_letter_code
_entity_poly.pdbx_strand_id
1 'polypeptide(L)' 'MFQNLLTLLTYFLLHCDLAYVILPGGECLNELILRNGYAKPSSDYFCFHLPYFQQIDTFAKMQKKGIYAFTSDL' A
#
# COMPACT_ATOMS: atom_id res chain seq x y z
N MET A 1 -0.17 33.01 -13.83
CA MET A 1 -0.58 31.73 -14.42
C MET A 1 0.01 30.50 -13.70
N PHE A 2 1.23 30.56 -13.15
CA PHE A 2 1.84 29.45 -12.40
C PHE A 2 1.22 29.15 -11.02
N GLN A 3 0.64 30.14 -10.33
CA GLN A 3 0.06 29.94 -9.00
C GLN A 3 -1.06 28.90 -9.01
N ASN A 4 -1.93 28.91 -10.03
CA ASN A 4 -3.09 28.03 -10.10
C ASN A 4 -2.74 26.55 -10.25
N LEU A 5 -1.66 26.22 -10.97
CA LEU A 5 -1.24 24.83 -11.15
C LEU A 5 -0.63 24.27 -9.86
N LEU A 6 0.20 25.05 -9.17
CA LEU A 6 0.78 24.64 -7.89
C LEU A 6 -0.31 24.48 -6.83
N THR A 7 -1.29 25.40 -6.76
CA THR A 7 -2.44 25.30 -5.87
C THR A 7 -3.32 24.10 -6.19
N LEU A 8 -3.57 23.81 -7.47
CA LEU A 8 -4.36 22.65 -7.88
C LEU A 8 -3.64 21.32 -7.58
N LEU A 9 -2.32 21.27 -7.81
CA LEU A 9 -1.49 20.13 -7.42
C LEU A 9 -1.44 19.94 -5.91
N THR A 10 -1.32 21.03 -5.13
CA THR A 10 -1.39 20.92 -3.66
C THR A 10 -2.77 20.46 -3.21
N TYR A 11 -3.85 20.96 -3.81
CA TYR A 11 -5.21 20.53 -3.47
C TYR A 11 -5.47 19.06 -3.79
N PHE A 12 -5.01 18.59 -4.95
CA PHE A 12 -5.14 17.20 -5.37
C PHE A 12 -4.32 16.26 -4.49
N LEU A 13 -3.09 16.65 -4.14
CA LEU A 13 -2.23 15.86 -3.25
C LEU A 13 -2.70 15.87 -1.79
N LEU A 14 -3.48 16.89 -1.37
CA LEU A 14 -4.03 16.97 -0.01
C LEU A 14 -5.28 16.08 0.19
N HIS A 15 -5.99 15.75 -0.89
CA HIS A 15 -7.25 15.00 -0.87
C HIS A 15 -7.09 13.53 -1.29
N CYS A 16 -6.00 12.89 -0.84
CA CYS A 16 -5.87 11.44 -0.93
C CYS A 16 -6.52 10.80 0.30
N ASP A 17 -7.76 10.33 0.15
CA ASP A 17 -8.42 9.56 1.21
C ASP A 17 -7.84 8.13 1.28
N LEU A 18 -7.52 7.68 2.49
CA LEU A 18 -7.09 6.31 2.76
C LEU A 18 -8.31 5.39 2.89
N ALA A 19 -8.32 4.28 2.17
CA ALA A 19 -9.45 3.36 2.15
C ALA A 19 -9.02 1.88 2.23
N TYR A 20 -9.92 1.07 2.78
CA TYR A 20 -9.93 -0.38 2.61
C TYR A 20 -10.92 -0.72 1.51
N VAL A 21 -10.46 -1.39 0.46
CA VAL A 21 -11.33 -1.82 -0.62
C VAL A 21 -11.74 -3.27 -0.38
N ILE A 22 -13.03 -3.49 -0.17
CA ILE A 22 -13.63 -4.82 -0.07
C ILE A 22 -14.21 -5.18 -1.43
N LEU A 23 -13.74 -6.28 -2.01
CA LEU A 23 -14.23 -6.80 -3.29
C LEU A 23 -15.62 -7.44 -3.12
N PRO A 24 -16.39 -7.64 -4.20
CA PRO A 24 -17.72 -8.25 -4.13
C PRO A 24 -17.74 -9.65 -3.48
N GLY A 25 -16.62 -10.38 -3.51
CA GLY A 25 -16.44 -11.68 -2.84
C GLY A 25 -16.17 -11.59 -1.33
N GLY A 26 -16.06 -10.39 -0.77
CA GLY A 26 -15.73 -10.14 0.63
C GLY A 26 -14.24 -10.06 0.93
N GLU A 27 -13.37 -10.30 -0.06
CA GLU A 27 -11.93 -10.19 0.14
C GLU A 27 -11.47 -8.73 0.25
N CYS A 28 -10.50 -8.48 1.13
CA CYS A 28 -9.86 -7.18 1.25
C CYS A 28 -8.73 -7.05 0.21
N LEU A 29 -8.84 -6.08 -0.70
CA LEU A 29 -7.84 -5.82 -1.74
C LEU A 29 -6.48 -5.45 -1.12
N ASN A 30 -6.45 -4.67 -0.05
CA ASN A 30 -5.22 -4.24 0.63
C ASN A 30 -4.44 -5.47 1.13
N GLU A 31 -5.12 -6.49 1.63
CA GLU A 31 -4.49 -7.76 2.01
C GLU A 31 -4.00 -8.53 0.78
N LEU A 32 -4.80 -8.62 -0.28
CA LEU A 32 -4.46 -9.38 -1.48
C LEU A 32 -3.18 -8.85 -2.15
N ILE A 33 -3.04 -7.53 -2.28
CA ILE A 33 -1.83 -6.95 -2.89
C ILE A 33 -0.58 -7.18 -2.03
N LEU A 34 -0.71 -7.18 -0.70
CA LEU A 34 0.40 -7.48 0.20
C LEU A 34 0.77 -8.98 0.17
N ARG A 35 -0.22 -9.87 0.24
CA ARG A 35 -0.02 -11.33 0.21
C ARG A 35 0.66 -11.81 -1.07
N ASN A 36 0.42 -11.13 -2.18
CA ASN A 36 1.05 -11.42 -3.47
C ASN A 36 2.36 -10.64 -3.71
N GLY A 37 2.79 -9.83 -2.76
CA GLY A 37 4.03 -9.06 -2.85
C GLY A 37 4.00 -7.96 -3.90
N TYR A 38 2.84 -7.36 -4.17
CA TYR A 38 2.71 -6.24 -5.12
C TYR A 38 2.84 -4.87 -4.47
N ALA A 39 2.78 -4.80 -3.14
CA ALA A 39 2.93 -3.58 -2.37
C ALA A 39 3.69 -3.84 -1.07
N LYS A 40 4.13 -2.75 -0.42
CA LYS A 40 4.75 -2.75 0.91
C LYS A 40 3.85 -1.98 1.88
N PRO A 41 3.75 -2.41 3.15
CA PRO A 41 3.08 -1.64 4.17
C PRO A 41 3.89 -0.38 4.47
N SER A 42 3.22 0.77 4.53
CA SER A 42 3.83 2.05 4.92
C SER A 42 3.39 2.47 6.32
N SER A 43 4.32 3.11 7.04
CA SER A 43 4.09 3.75 8.34
C SER A 43 3.95 5.28 8.24
N ASP A 44 3.77 5.83 7.03
CA ASP A 44 3.65 7.28 6.82
C ASP A 44 2.41 7.88 7.52
N TYR A 45 1.40 7.05 7.77
CA TYR A 45 0.20 7.40 8.52
C TYR A 45 -0.10 6.36 9.60
N PHE A 46 -0.71 6.81 10.70
CA PHE A 46 -1.10 5.90 11.77
C PHE A 46 -2.14 4.89 11.28
N CYS A 47 -1.83 3.60 11.41
CA CYS A 47 -2.73 2.51 11.10
C CYS A 47 -2.63 1.46 12.21
N PHE A 48 -3.74 1.22 12.92
CA PHE A 48 -3.79 0.22 13.99
C PHE A 48 -3.49 -1.21 13.48
N HIS A 49 -3.84 -1.50 12.23
CA HIS A 49 -3.59 -2.79 11.57
C HIS A 49 -2.20 -2.89 10.92
N LEU A 50 -1.33 -1.88 11.08
CA LEU A 50 0.01 -1.91 10.50
C LEU A 50 0.81 -3.18 10.88
N PRO A 51 0.83 -3.65 12.15
CA PRO A 51 1.57 -4.88 12.50
C PRO A 51 1.06 -6.11 11.72
N TYR A 52 -0.25 -6.19 11.49
CA TYR A 52 -0.86 -7.27 10.71
C TYR A 52 -0.41 -7.23 9.24
N PHE A 53 -0.41 -6.03 8.63
CA PHE A 53 0.07 -5.87 7.26
C PHE A 53 1.57 -6.13 7.10
N GLN A 54 2.38 -5.74 8.08
CA GLN A 54 3.81 -6.07 8.11
C GLN A 54 4.07 -7.57 8.24
N GLN A 55 3.24 -8.29 9.00
CA GLN A 55 3.31 -9.73 9.10
C GLN A 55 3.01 -10.40 7.76
N ILE A 56 1.93 -9.98 7.08
CA ILE A 56 1.58 -10.46 5.73
C ILE A 56 2.73 -10.21 4.73
N ASP A 57 3.27 -9.00 4.74
CA ASP A 57 4.38 -8.61 3.86
C ASP A 57 5.63 -9.48 4.07
N THR A 58 5.92 -9.82 5.33
CA THR A 58 7.02 -10.73 5.69
C THR A 58 6.82 -12.12 5.09
N PHE A 59 5.59 -12.66 5.12
CA PHE A 59 5.29 -13.94 4.47
C PHE A 59 5.46 -13.88 2.95
N ALA A 60 5.10 -12.77 2.31
CA ALA A 60 5.30 -12.58 0.87
C ALA A 60 6.81 -12.50 0.51
N LYS A 61 7.61 -11.84 1.35
CA LYS A 61 9.08 -11.79 1.23
C LYS A 61 9.71 -13.18 1.31
N MET A 62 9.39 -13.95 2.35
CA MET A 62 9.92 -15.31 2.54
C MET A 62 9.58 -16.23 1.36
N GLN A 63 8.42 -16.04 0.75
CA GLN A 63 7.97 -16.79 -0.42
C GLN A 63 8.46 -16.20 -1.75
N LYS A 64 9.25 -15.13 -1.74
CA LYS A 64 9.73 -14.39 -2.93
C LYS A 64 8.61 -14.04 -3.91
N LYS A 65 7.46 -13.60 -3.40
CA LYS A 65 6.30 -13.22 -4.22
C LYS A 65 6.41 -11.81 -4.79
N GLY A 66 5.85 -11.61 -5.98
CA GLY A 66 5.73 -10.28 -6.61
C GLY A 66 7.08 -9.58 -6.74
N ILE A 67 7.17 -8.36 -6.20
CA ILE A 67 8.39 -7.54 -6.23
C ILE A 67 9.56 -8.22 -5.52
N TYR A 68 9.30 -9.09 -4.55
CA TYR A 68 10.34 -9.80 -3.78
C TYR A 68 11.06 -10.89 -4.57
N ALA A 69 10.53 -11.31 -5.73
CA ALA A 69 11.23 -12.20 -6.63
C ALA A 69 12.50 -11.56 -7.22
N PHE A 70 12.56 -10.21 -7.25
CA PHE A 70 13.61 -9.44 -7.91
C PHE A 70 14.52 -8.69 -6.93
N THR A 71 14.27 -8.80 -5.62
CA THR A 71 15.10 -8.17 -4.58
C THR A 71 16.11 -9.17 -4.05
N SER A 72 17.37 -8.74 -3.91
CA SER A 72 18.46 -9.54 -3.32
C SER A 72 18.35 -9.68 -1.80
N ASP A 73 17.48 -8.91 -1.16
CA ASP A 73 17.43 -8.80 0.30
C ASP A 73 16.65 -9.98 0.91
N LEU A 74 17.41 -10.91 1.49
CA LEU A 74 16.98 -11.92 2.43
C LEU A 74 18.03 -12.03 3.54
#